data_AF-A0A4R2MWU8-F1
#
_entry.id   AF-A0A4R2MWU8-F1
#
_cell.length_a   1.000
_cell.length_b   1.000
_cell.length_c   1.000
_cell.angle_alpha   90.00
_cell.angle_beta   90.00
_cell.angle_gamma   90.00
#
_symmetry.space_group_name_H-M   'P 1'
#
loop_
_entity.id
_entity.type
_entity.pdbx_description
1 polymer ?
#
loop_
_entity_poly.entity_id
_entity_poly.type
_entity_poly.pdbx_seq_one_letter_code
_entity_poly.pdbx_strand_id
1 'polypeptide(L)'
;MSPRQLFAALLCAAPLAATAAPIWQQSASAEVELGVRDKYGETPFRAEFVVVGPEGRRETKTITVEGGAFGVVHYPGDFGGYLAPGAYRWSARVGGKVVADGRFSFEQDDRGRQRLVIED
;
A
#
# COMPACT_ATOMS: atom_id res chain seq x y z
N MET A 1 -10.34 -57.79 44.47
CA MET A 1 -10.97 -56.84 43.53
C MET A 1 -10.35 -57.05 42.15
N SER A 2 -11.19 -57.14 41.12
CA SER A 2 -10.90 -57.82 39.85
C SER A 2 -10.03 -57.00 38.88
N PRO A 3 -9.08 -57.62 38.15
CA PRO A 3 -8.23 -56.96 37.16
C PRO A 3 -9.00 -56.38 35.96
N ARG A 4 -10.30 -56.67 35.83
CA ARG A 4 -11.18 -56.16 34.76
C ARG A 4 -11.65 -54.72 34.94
N GLN A 5 -11.41 -54.07 36.08
CA GLN A 5 -11.84 -52.69 36.32
C GLN A 5 -10.79 -51.62 36.03
N LEU A 6 -9.54 -52.00 35.74
CA LEU A 6 -8.47 -51.05 35.44
C LEU A 6 -8.38 -50.66 33.96
N PHE A 7 -9.04 -51.39 33.05
CA PHE A 7 -8.98 -51.11 31.61
C PHE A 7 -10.04 -50.13 31.09
N ALA A 8 -11.07 -49.83 31.88
CA ALA A 8 -12.15 -48.92 31.46
C ALA A 8 -11.86 -47.44 31.78
N ALA A 9 -10.84 -47.14 32.59
CA ALA A 9 -10.48 -45.77 32.95
C ALA A 9 -9.44 -45.13 32.01
N LEU A 10 -8.94 -45.87 31.00
CA LEU A 10 -7.88 -45.42 30.10
C LEU A 10 -8.38 -45.01 28.69
N LEU A 11 -9.69 -44.79 28.53
CA LEU A 11 -10.31 -44.42 27.25
C LEU A 11 -10.94 -43.02 27.21
N CYS A 12 -10.66 -42.16 28.20
CA CYS A 12 -11.11 -40.76 28.18
C CYS A 12 -10.00 -39.75 27.91
N ALA A 13 -8.75 -40.18 27.69
CA ALA A 13 -7.68 -39.30 27.23
C ALA A 13 -7.70 -39.20 25.71
N ALA A 14 -8.84 -38.79 25.13
CA ALA A 14 -8.80 -38.18 23.81
C ALA A 14 -7.93 -36.93 23.97
N PRO A 15 -6.81 -36.77 23.24
CA PRO A 15 -6.14 -35.48 23.22
C PRO A 15 -7.18 -34.51 22.68
N LEU A 16 -7.67 -33.58 23.50
CA LEU A 16 -8.26 -32.36 22.98
C LEU A 16 -7.22 -31.85 22.01
N ALA A 17 -7.50 -31.95 20.71
CA ALA A 17 -6.68 -31.29 19.71
C ALA A 17 -6.78 -29.82 20.09
N ALA A 18 -5.78 -29.30 20.79
CA ALA A 18 -5.67 -27.89 21.07
C ALA A 18 -5.55 -27.26 19.68
N THR A 19 -6.68 -26.76 19.17
CA THR A 19 -6.67 -25.98 17.95
C THR A 19 -5.80 -24.79 18.30
N ALA A 20 -4.57 -24.76 17.76
CA ALA A 20 -3.68 -23.66 18.00
C ALA A 20 -4.44 -22.39 17.58
N ALA A 21 -4.72 -21.52 18.55
CA ALA A 21 -5.42 -20.29 18.25
C ALA A 21 -4.61 -19.53 17.19
N PRO A 22 -5.26 -18.87 16.21
CA PRO A 22 -4.55 -18.14 15.19
C PRO A 22 -3.62 -17.10 15.83
N ILE A 23 -2.35 -17.13 15.42
CA ILE A 23 -1.38 -16.10 15.79
C ILE A 23 -1.56 -14.96 14.78
N TRP A 24 -2.12 -13.86 15.24
CA TRP A 24 -2.36 -12.68 14.42
C TRP A 24 -1.08 -11.85 14.27
N GLN A 25 -0.83 -11.37 13.06
CA GLN A 25 0.20 -10.37 12.74
C GLN A 25 -0.45 -9.22 11.99
N GLN A 26 0.11 -8.01 12.14
CA GLN A 26 -0.42 -6.78 11.53
C GLN A 26 0.72 -5.92 10.98
N SER A 27 0.42 -5.15 9.93
CA SER A 27 1.27 -4.10 9.39
C SER A 27 0.40 -2.94 8.90
N ALA A 28 0.99 -1.74 8.88
CA ALA A 28 0.37 -0.53 8.34
C ALA A 28 1.45 0.33 7.69
N SER A 29 1.11 0.98 6.57
CA SER A 29 1.99 1.91 5.85
C SER A 29 1.18 3.08 5.34
N ALA A 30 1.80 4.26 5.26
CA ALA A 30 1.20 5.41 4.61
C ALA A 30 1.36 5.29 3.07
N GLU A 31 0.34 5.71 2.34
CA GLU A 31 0.30 5.69 0.88
C GLU A 31 -0.46 6.91 0.38
N VAL A 32 -0.06 7.44 -0.78
CA VAL A 32 -0.77 8.51 -1.47
C VAL A 32 -1.22 8.03 -2.85
N GLU A 33 -2.49 8.27 -3.14
CA GLU A 33 -3.09 8.01 -4.44
C GLU A 33 -2.87 9.22 -5.36
N LEU A 34 -2.25 9.01 -6.52
CA LEU A 34 -2.00 10.04 -7.52
C LEU A 34 -2.83 9.74 -8.77
N GLY A 35 -3.68 10.69 -9.15
CA GLY A 35 -4.68 10.48 -10.19
C GLY A 35 -4.63 11.53 -11.30
N VAL A 36 -4.87 11.10 -12.54
CA VAL A 36 -5.18 11.99 -13.65
C VAL A 36 -6.33 11.42 -14.47
N ARG A 37 -7.20 12.30 -14.96
CA ARG A 37 -8.30 11.94 -15.85
C ARG A 37 -8.45 13.01 -16.92
N ASP A 38 -8.59 12.56 -18.16
CA ASP A 38 -9.22 13.41 -19.18
C ASP A 38 -10.74 13.33 -18.96
N LYS A 39 -11.31 14.39 -18.37
CA LYS A 39 -12.72 14.41 -17.96
C LYS A 39 -13.69 14.26 -19.15
N TYR A 40 -13.28 14.71 -20.32
CA TYR A 40 -14.11 14.75 -21.52
C TYR A 40 -13.57 13.87 -22.66
N GLY A 41 -12.34 13.39 -22.55
CA GLY A 41 -11.73 12.52 -23.54
C GLY A 41 -12.26 11.09 -23.50
N GLU A 42 -12.63 10.58 -24.66
CA GLU A 42 -13.09 9.19 -24.84
C GLU A 42 -11.97 8.26 -25.34
N THR A 43 -10.79 8.81 -25.64
CA THR A 43 -9.65 8.05 -26.18
C THR A 43 -8.70 7.63 -25.06
N PRO A 44 -8.22 6.37 -25.05
CA PRO A 44 -7.17 5.96 -24.13
C PRO A 44 -5.90 6.80 -24.28
N PHE A 45 -5.21 7.06 -23.18
CA PHE A 45 -3.98 7.83 -23.17
C PHE A 45 -2.92 7.22 -22.26
N ARG A 46 -1.65 7.55 -22.53
CA ARG A 46 -0.51 7.14 -21.71
C ARG A 46 -0.15 8.26 -20.73
N ALA A 47 -0.16 7.95 -19.44
CA ALA A 47 0.19 8.87 -18.37
C ALA A 47 1.51 8.46 -17.72
N GLU A 48 2.49 9.36 -17.71
CA GLU A 48 3.74 9.23 -16.96
C GLU A 48 3.64 10.02 -15.65
N PHE A 49 3.56 9.31 -14.53
CA PHE A 49 3.66 9.88 -13.20
C PHE A 49 5.12 9.95 -12.79
N VAL A 50 5.55 11.12 -12.33
CA VAL A 50 6.89 11.37 -11.81
C VAL A 50 6.74 11.83 -10.39
N VAL A 51 7.43 11.19 -9.46
CA VAL A 51 7.56 11.61 -8.07
C VAL A 51 9.00 12.04 -7.83
N VAL A 52 9.19 13.21 -7.25
CA VAL A 52 10.48 13.74 -6.80
C VAL A 52 10.42 13.89 -5.29
N GLY A 53 11.15 13.04 -4.58
CA GLY A 53 11.23 13.01 -3.13
C GLY A 53 12.42 13.77 -2.54
N PRO A 54 12.67 13.58 -1.24
CA PRO A 54 13.84 14.10 -0.55
C PRO A 54 15.14 13.76 -1.29
N GLU A 55 16.14 14.63 -1.15
CA GLU A 55 17.45 14.50 -1.81
C GLU A 55 17.39 14.50 -3.35
N GLY A 56 16.24 14.87 -3.93
CA GLY A 56 16.04 14.92 -5.37
C GLY A 56 15.82 13.55 -6.02
N ARG A 57 15.57 12.49 -5.22
CA ARG A 57 15.26 11.16 -5.73
C ARG A 57 14.06 11.23 -6.65
N ARG A 58 14.23 10.79 -7.90
CA ARG A 58 13.20 10.82 -8.93
C ARG A 58 12.77 9.41 -9.30
N GLU A 59 11.48 9.15 -9.23
CA GLU A 59 10.87 7.87 -9.57
C GLU A 59 9.74 8.09 -10.57
N THR A 60 9.58 7.15 -11.49
CA THR A 60 8.61 7.27 -12.60
C THR A 60 7.78 6.00 -12.71
N LYS A 61 6.48 6.16 -12.88
CA LYS A 61 5.54 5.09 -13.22
C LYS A 61 4.73 5.51 -14.43
N THR A 62 4.62 4.62 -15.42
CA THR A 62 3.79 4.88 -16.60
C THR A 62 2.66 3.89 -16.69
N ILE A 63 1.45 4.39 -16.94
CA ILE A 63 0.25 3.59 -17.10
C ILE A 63 -0.48 3.97 -18.40
N THR A 64 -1.25 3.04 -18.94
CA THR A 64 -2.26 3.32 -19.96
C THR A 64 -3.59 3.50 -19.25
N VAL A 65 -4.32 4.56 -19.61
CA VAL A 65 -5.59 4.94 -19.00
C VAL A 65 -6.67 4.84 -20.07
N GLU A 66 -7.75 4.14 -19.75
CA GLU A 66 -8.92 4.09 -20.62
C GLU A 66 -9.61 5.46 -20.71
N GLY A 67 -10.20 5.75 -21.87
CA GLY A 67 -10.93 7.00 -22.09
C GLY A 67 -12.00 7.24 -21.03
N GLY A 68 -12.05 8.45 -20.50
CA GLY A 68 -13.02 8.83 -19.47
C GLY A 68 -12.82 8.21 -18.10
N ALA A 69 -11.82 7.35 -17.88
CA ALA A 69 -11.48 6.80 -16.56
C ALA A 69 -10.41 7.64 -15.84
N PHE A 70 -10.29 7.45 -14.52
CA PHE A 70 -9.11 7.92 -13.79
C PHE A 70 -7.97 6.92 -13.99
N GLY A 71 -6.81 7.44 -14.38
CA GLY A 71 -5.54 6.74 -14.28
C GLY A 71 -4.95 7.01 -12.92
N VAL A 72 -4.75 5.96 -12.13
CA VAL A 72 -4.32 6.05 -10.74
C VAL A 72 -3.05 5.25 -10.53
N VAL A 73 -2.13 5.80 -9.74
CA VAL A 73 -0.96 5.10 -9.20
C VAL A 73 -0.84 5.37 -7.70
N HIS A 74 -0.25 4.42 -6.98
CA HIS A 74 -0.11 4.49 -5.54
C HIS A 74 1.36 4.65 -5.15
N TYR A 75 1.72 5.75 -4.49
CA TYR A 75 3.09 5.97 -4.02
C TYR A 75 3.22 5.65 -2.52
N PRO A 76 4.23 4.87 -2.09
CA PRO A 76 5.38 4.39 -2.88
C PRO A 76 5.19 3.02 -3.56
N GLY A 77 4.07 2.33 -3.34
CA GLY A 77 3.87 0.93 -3.74
C GLY A 77 4.14 0.65 -5.22
N ASP A 78 3.60 1.47 -6.11
CA ASP A 78 3.79 1.34 -7.57
C ASP A 78 5.19 1.70 -8.08
N PHE A 79 6.02 2.31 -7.24
CA PHE A 79 7.30 2.94 -7.57
C PHE A 79 8.51 2.23 -6.92
N GLY A 80 8.29 1.07 -6.29
CA GLY A 80 9.36 0.28 -5.66
C GLY A 80 9.48 0.46 -4.15
N GLY A 81 8.52 1.13 -3.51
CA GLY A 81 8.33 1.07 -2.05
C GLY A 81 9.27 1.95 -1.23
N TYR A 82 10.05 2.84 -1.83
CA TYR A 82 10.90 3.76 -1.08
C TYR A 82 10.09 4.90 -0.46
N LEU A 83 10.22 5.08 0.85
CA LEU A 83 9.58 6.16 1.60
C LEU A 83 10.56 6.73 2.61
N ALA A 84 10.92 8.00 2.46
CA ALA A 84 11.74 8.74 3.40
C ALA A 84 10.96 9.92 3.96
N PRO A 85 11.19 10.31 5.22
CA PRO A 85 10.59 11.52 5.74
C PRO A 85 11.03 12.75 4.93
N GLY A 86 10.10 13.64 4.63
CA GLY A 86 10.34 14.91 3.95
C GLY A 86 9.30 15.26 2.89
N ALA A 87 9.60 16.30 2.12
CA ALA A 87 8.72 16.84 1.10
C ALA A 87 8.89 16.13 -0.24
N TYR A 88 7.76 15.93 -0.90
CA TYR A 88 7.64 15.31 -2.21
C TYR A 88 6.86 16.22 -3.15
N ARG A 89 7.19 16.12 -4.43
CA ARG A 89 6.43 16.72 -5.53
C ARG A 89 6.10 15.64 -6.53
N TRP A 90 4.91 15.71 -7.12
CA TRP A 90 4.54 14.79 -8.19
C TRP A 90 4.00 15.55 -9.40
N SER A 91 4.11 14.94 -10.57
CA SER A 91 3.48 15.42 -11.79
C SER A 91 3.03 14.25 -12.65
N ALA A 92 1.84 14.34 -13.25
CA ALA A 92 1.41 13.48 -14.33
C ALA A 92 1.65 14.17 -15.69
N ARG A 93 2.21 13.42 -16.63
CA ARG A 93 2.50 13.87 -17.98
C ARG A 93 1.78 13.04 -19.02
N VAL A 94 1.12 13.69 -19.96
CA VAL A 94 0.46 13.06 -21.11
C VAL A 94 0.97 13.75 -22.37
N GLY A 95 1.48 12.95 -23.32
CA GLY A 95 2.09 13.50 -24.54
C GLY A 95 3.26 14.46 -24.27
N GLY A 96 4.01 14.24 -23.17
CA GLY A 96 5.15 15.08 -22.77
C GLY A 96 4.78 16.39 -22.06
N LYS A 97 3.49 16.70 -21.89
CA LYS A 97 3.02 17.90 -21.16
C LYS A 97 2.58 17.54 -19.75
N VAL A 98 2.91 18.36 -18.76
CA VAL A 98 2.36 18.24 -17.40
C VAL A 98 0.88 18.63 -17.45
N VAL A 99 0.02 17.74 -16.96
CA VAL A 99 -1.44 17.90 -16.96
C VAL A 99 -2.04 17.91 -15.56
N ALA A 100 -1.29 17.42 -14.56
CA ALA A 100 -1.60 17.53 -13.15
C ALA A 100 -0.28 17.50 -12.36
N ASP A 101 -0.27 18.16 -11.22
CA ASP A 101 0.84 18.14 -10.27
C ASP A 101 0.32 18.42 -8.86
N GLY A 102 1.18 18.17 -7.87
CA GLY A 102 0.86 18.44 -6.49
C GLY A 102 2.02 18.14 -5.57
N ARG A 103 1.79 18.29 -4.27
CA ARG A 103 2.80 18.08 -3.23
C ARG A 103 2.23 17.31 -2.07
N PHE A 104 3.09 16.55 -1.42
CA PHE A 104 2.79 15.89 -0.17
C PHE A 104 4.08 15.77 0.65
N SER A 105 3.96 15.54 1.93
CA SER A 105 5.10 15.22 2.78
C SER A 105 4.80 14.03 3.66
N PHE A 106 5.85 13.26 3.94
CA PHE A 106 5.81 12.20 4.92
C PHE A 106 6.61 12.67 6.14
N GLU A 107 5.96 12.73 7.29
CA GLU A 107 6.61 12.97 8.58
C GLU A 107 6.75 11.63 9.29
N GLN A 108 7.87 11.42 9.98
CA GLN A 108 8.06 10.30 10.89
C GLN A 108 8.49 10.84 12.25
N ASP A 109 7.81 10.40 13.30
CA ASP A 109 8.19 10.76 14.67
C ASP A 109 9.23 9.81 15.28
N ASP A 110 9.73 10.15 16.47
CA ASP A 110 10.72 9.34 17.20
C ASP A 110 10.24 7.93 17.55
N ARG A 111 8.94 7.65 17.42
CA ARG A 111 8.32 6.33 17.64
C ARG A 111 8.08 5.57 16.34
N GLY A 112 8.55 6.11 15.21
CA GLY A 112 8.39 5.53 13.88
C GLY A 112 7.00 5.68 13.27
N ARG A 113 6.09 6.45 13.89
CA ARG A 113 4.75 6.69 13.35
C ARG A 113 4.85 7.60 12.14
N GLN A 114 4.21 7.19 11.04
CA GLN A 114 4.17 7.94 9.80
C GLN A 114 2.93 8.84 9.77
N ARG A 115 3.09 10.06 9.27
CA ARG A 115 2.01 10.99 8.96
C ARG A 115 2.17 11.48 7.54
N LEU A 116 1.14 11.30 6.73
CA LEU A 116 1.03 11.89 5.40
C LEU A 116 0.35 13.26 5.54
N VAL A 117 0.94 14.27 4.93
CA VAL A 117 0.37 15.61 4.77
C VAL A 117 0.24 15.89 3.28
N ILE A 118 -0.97 16.18 2.82
CA ILE A 118 -1.23 16.59 1.43
C ILE A 118 -1.29 18.12 1.43
N GLU A 119 -0.55 18.75 0.52
CA GLU A 119 -0.53 20.20 0.35
C GLU A 119 -1.40 20.56 -0.87
N ASP A 120 -2.46 21.35 -0.65
CA ASP A 120 -3.36 21.87 -1.69
C ASP A 120 -2.74 23.02 -2.50
#